data_AF-A0A7S0L375-F1
#
_entry.id   AF-A0A7S0L375-F1
#
_cell.length_a   1.000
_cell.length_b   1.000
_cell.length_c   1.000
_cell.angle_alpha   90.00
_cell.angle_beta   90.00
_cell.angle_gamma   90.00
#
_symmetry.space_group_name_H-M   'P 1'
#
loop_
_entity.id
_entity.type
_entity.pdbx_description
1 polymer ?
#
loop_
_entity_poly.entity_id
_entity_poly.type
_entity_poly.pdbx_seq_one_letter_code
_entity_poly.pdbx_strand_id
1 'polypeptide(L)'
;IRVFAVKNNPNAVVTLQSRCQREAEWTEVTVVSCDMREWDSPVLADMLVSELLGSWGDNELSPECIDGAQRYLAPGGISIPCDYTSFAAPLSSSKLWNEVRNFKDLAHFETPYVVKVHNAFEMAECKPVFYFSHPAAEAKPDNARYTKVSFEVPLGATIHGFIGYFHSTLYADICISTEPSTLSVGMFSWFPLYLPLRHPALVPDGASVEVHFWRHVSSHRVWYEWALTSPQTSPVHNPNGRSYHIGL
;
A
#
# COMPACT_ATOMS: atom_id res chain seq x y z
N ILE A 1 22.63 -10.43 18.63
CA ILE A 1 21.17 -10.25 18.47
C ILE A 1 20.53 -11.63 18.35
N ARG A 2 19.41 -11.88 19.03
CA ARG A 2 18.65 -13.12 18.86
C ARG A 2 17.54 -12.86 17.85
N VAL A 3 17.44 -13.67 16.80
CA VAL A 3 16.52 -13.40 15.68
C VAL A 3 15.47 -14.49 15.58
N PHE A 4 14.20 -14.08 15.45
CA PHE A 4 13.10 -14.97 15.08
C PHE A 4 12.66 -14.64 13.66
N ALA A 5 12.85 -15.58 12.74
CA ALA A 5 12.42 -15.45 11.35
C ALA A 5 11.04 -16.10 11.18
N VAL A 6 9.97 -15.31 11.35
CA VAL A 6 8.58 -15.76 11.25
C VAL A 6 8.12 -15.75 9.78
N LYS A 7 7.68 -16.89 9.25
CA LYS A 7 7.22 -17.01 7.86
C LYS A 7 6.07 -18.01 7.72
N ASN A 8 4.99 -17.58 7.06
CA ASN A 8 3.81 -18.41 6.82
C ASN A 8 3.90 -19.26 5.53
N ASN A 9 4.66 -18.83 4.52
CA ASN A 9 4.83 -19.60 3.28
C ASN A 9 5.74 -20.82 3.54
N PRO A 10 5.21 -22.06 3.50
CA PRO A 10 5.98 -23.26 3.83
C PRO A 10 7.14 -23.50 2.85
N ASN A 11 7.03 -23.02 1.60
CA ASN A 11 8.12 -23.15 0.63
C ASN A 11 9.31 -22.26 0.99
N ALA A 12 9.05 -21.04 1.46
CA ALA A 12 10.10 -20.11 1.89
C ALA A 12 10.77 -20.57 3.20
N VAL A 13 10.01 -21.23 4.09
CA VAL A 13 10.54 -21.83 5.32
C VAL A 13 11.64 -22.85 5.02
N VAL A 14 11.49 -23.67 3.98
CA VAL A 14 12.53 -24.63 3.55
C VAL A 14 13.84 -23.91 3.22
N THR A 15 13.76 -22.78 2.51
CA THR A 15 14.93 -21.96 2.22
C THR A 15 15.58 -21.42 3.49
N LEU A 16 14.80 -20.86 4.41
CA LEU A 16 15.30 -20.32 5.68
C LEU A 16 15.99 -21.39 6.53
N GLN A 17 15.38 -22.57 6.66
CA GLN A 17 15.97 -23.70 7.39
C GLN A 17 17.27 -24.18 6.73
N SER A 18 17.32 -24.24 5.40
CA SER A 18 18.55 -24.56 4.69
C SER A 18 19.65 -23.52 4.93
N ARG A 19 19.32 -22.23 5.09
CA ARG A 19 20.31 -21.20 5.43
C ARG A 19 20.86 -21.39 6.85
N CYS A 20 19.98 -21.62 7.83
CA CYS A 20 20.39 -21.95 9.20
C CYS A 20 21.37 -23.13 9.29
N GLN A 21 21.28 -24.10 8.37
CA GLN A 21 22.17 -25.26 8.36
C GLN A 21 23.50 -25.04 7.61
N ARG A 22 23.55 -24.07 6.68
CA ARG A 22 24.65 -23.94 5.71
C ARG A 22 25.46 -22.65 5.85
N GLU A 23 24.86 -21.60 6.36
CA GLU A 23 25.45 -20.26 6.50
C GLU A 23 25.86 -20.06 7.96
N ALA A 24 27.16 -19.82 8.21
CA ALA A 24 27.70 -19.68 9.57
C ALA A 24 27.11 -18.45 10.31
N GLU A 25 26.67 -17.46 9.55
CA GLU A 25 26.05 -16.22 10.03
C GLU A 25 24.64 -16.43 10.60
N TRP A 26 24.00 -17.58 10.34
CA TRP A 26 22.61 -17.86 10.75
C TRP A 26 22.47 -18.66 12.06
N THR A 27 23.55 -18.78 12.83
CA THR A 27 23.59 -19.57 14.07
C THR A 27 22.64 -19.07 15.17
N GLU A 28 22.33 -17.77 15.20
CA GLU A 28 21.43 -17.14 16.19
C GLU A 28 19.99 -16.91 15.66
N VAL A 29 19.63 -17.55 14.55
CA VAL A 29 18.30 -17.40 13.90
C VAL A 29 17.41 -18.61 14.21
N THR A 30 16.26 -18.36 14.82
CA THR A 30 15.19 -19.35 15.01
C THR A 30 14.12 -19.15 13.94
N VAL A 31 13.93 -20.13 13.05
CA VAL A 31 12.87 -20.10 12.04
C VAL A 31 11.54 -20.53 12.64
N VAL A 32 10.51 -19.71 12.48
CA VAL A 32 9.14 -19.97 12.98
C VAL A 32 8.20 -20.08 11.78
N SER A 33 7.69 -21.28 11.51
CA SER A 33 6.74 -21.55 10.42
C SER A 33 5.32 -21.28 10.90
N CYS A 34 4.89 -20.02 10.88
CA CYS A 34 3.58 -19.61 11.39
C CYS A 34 3.12 -18.31 10.72
N ASP A 35 1.82 -18.03 10.78
CA ASP A 35 1.28 -16.70 10.58
C ASP A 35 1.68 -15.82 11.78
N MET A 36 2.23 -14.63 11.52
CA MET A 36 2.64 -13.72 12.60
C MET A 36 1.48 -13.25 13.45
N ARG A 37 0.24 -13.38 12.98
CA ARG A 37 -0.96 -13.05 13.75
C ARG A 37 -1.40 -14.19 14.66
N GLU A 38 -0.84 -15.40 14.53
CA GLU A 38 -1.24 -16.59 15.27
C GLU A 38 -0.15 -17.13 16.20
N TRP A 39 1.10 -16.72 15.99
CA TRP A 39 2.22 -17.20 16.80
C TRP A 39 2.03 -16.92 18.30
N ASP A 40 2.54 -17.79 19.17
CA ASP A 40 2.63 -17.54 20.62
C ASP A 40 4.12 -17.45 20.95
N SER A 41 4.65 -16.23 20.96
CA SER A 41 6.09 -16.01 21.14
C SER A 41 6.47 -16.29 22.59
N PRO A 42 7.52 -17.09 22.85
CA PRO A 42 7.99 -17.36 24.22
C PRO A 42 8.70 -16.16 24.86
N VAL A 43 9.00 -15.11 24.08
CA VAL A 43 9.72 -13.91 24.52
C VAL A 43 9.14 -12.66 23.84
N LEU A 44 9.22 -11.52 24.52
CA LEU A 44 8.94 -10.23 23.91
C LEU A 44 10.16 -9.75 23.11
N ALA A 45 9.90 -9.06 22.00
CA ALA A 45 10.90 -8.51 21.09
C ALA A 45 11.16 -7.03 21.40
N ASP A 46 12.43 -6.62 21.35
CA ASP A 46 12.81 -5.21 21.39
C ASP A 46 12.57 -4.52 20.04
N MET A 47 12.62 -5.28 18.94
CA MET A 47 12.46 -4.80 17.58
C MET A 47 11.61 -5.77 16.76
N LEU A 48 10.58 -5.27 16.10
CA LEU A 48 9.83 -5.98 15.07
C LEU A 48 10.22 -5.42 13.71
N VAL A 49 10.79 -6.25 12.84
CA VAL A 49 11.20 -5.86 11.49
C VAL A 49 10.34 -6.59 10.48
N SER A 50 9.70 -5.85 9.58
CA SER A 50 8.85 -6.39 8.53
C SER A 50 9.06 -5.66 7.21
N GLU A 51 8.77 -6.36 6.13
CA GLU A 51 8.63 -5.81 4.79
C GLU A 51 7.37 -6.46 4.22
N LEU A 52 6.27 -5.70 4.30
CA LEU A 52 4.91 -6.10 3.93
C LEU A 52 4.23 -4.95 3.15
N LEU A 53 5.03 -4.06 2.56
CA LEU A 53 4.52 -2.88 1.89
C LEU A 53 4.26 -3.20 0.43
N GLY A 54 3.08 -2.80 -0.05
CA GLY A 54 2.79 -2.84 -1.48
C GLY A 54 3.16 -1.51 -2.16
N SER A 55 2.87 -1.43 -3.47
CA SER A 55 3.07 -0.23 -4.29
C SER A 55 2.35 1.03 -3.81
N TRP A 56 1.36 0.89 -2.92
CA TRP A 56 0.59 1.96 -2.29
C TRP A 56 0.69 1.90 -0.77
N GLY A 57 1.79 1.32 -0.25
CA GLY A 57 2.07 1.22 1.17
C GLY A 57 1.27 0.10 1.83
N ASP A 58 -0.01 0.34 2.11
CA ASP A 58 -0.85 -0.55 2.91
C ASP A 58 -1.56 -1.67 2.11
N ASN A 59 -1.40 -1.70 0.77
CA ASN A 59 -2.13 -2.60 -0.13
C ASN A 59 -1.65 -4.06 -0.15
N GLU A 60 -0.75 -4.43 0.77
CA GLU A 60 -0.39 -5.81 1.12
C GLU A 60 -0.70 -6.16 2.59
N LEU A 61 -1.56 -5.36 3.22
CA LEU A 61 -2.11 -5.58 4.57
C LEU A 61 -1.07 -5.55 5.69
N SER A 62 -0.01 -4.75 5.49
CA SER A 62 0.96 -4.43 6.54
C SER A 62 0.29 -3.99 7.85
N PRO A 63 -0.75 -3.12 7.86
CA PRO A 63 -1.40 -2.72 9.11
C PRO A 63 -1.94 -3.92 9.88
N GLU A 64 -2.78 -4.74 9.26
CA GLU A 64 -3.43 -5.88 9.93
C GLU A 64 -2.44 -6.96 10.37
N CYS A 65 -1.35 -7.16 9.61
CA CYS A 65 -0.30 -8.10 9.97
C CYS A 65 0.48 -7.64 11.20
N ILE A 66 0.94 -6.38 11.20
CA ILE A 66 1.75 -5.82 12.29
C ILE A 66 0.90 -5.62 13.55
N ASP A 67 -0.37 -5.23 13.44
CA ASP A 67 -1.28 -5.13 14.58
C ASP A 67 -1.41 -6.48 15.31
N GLY A 68 -1.52 -7.57 14.55
CA GLY A 68 -1.52 -8.92 15.11
C GLY A 68 -0.20 -9.25 15.80
N ALA A 69 0.93 -8.92 15.18
CA ALA A 69 2.26 -9.22 15.71
C ALA A 69 2.72 -8.28 16.83
N GLN A 70 2.10 -7.11 17.00
CA GLN A 70 2.46 -6.11 18.00
C GLN A 70 2.41 -6.65 19.43
N ARG A 71 1.58 -7.66 19.70
CA ARG A 71 1.50 -8.32 21.02
C ARG A 71 2.81 -8.96 21.47
N TYR A 72 3.75 -9.22 20.57
CA TYR A 72 5.07 -9.73 20.91
C TYR A 72 6.08 -8.63 21.18
N LEU A 73 5.75 -7.36 20.99
CA LEU A 73 6.67 -6.25 21.20
C LEU A 73 6.73 -5.90 22.69
N ALA A 74 7.94 -5.75 23.23
CA ALA A 74 8.16 -5.31 24.60
C ALA A 74 7.68 -3.86 24.80
N PRO A 75 7.34 -3.44 26.03
CA PRO A 75 7.13 -2.02 26.32
C PRO A 75 8.36 -1.20 25.92
N GLY A 76 8.17 -0.21 25.03
CA GLY A 76 9.27 0.60 24.47
C GLY A 76 10.01 -0.05 23.29
N GLY A 77 9.60 -1.24 22.85
CA GLY A 77 10.07 -1.84 21.61
C GLY A 77 9.63 -1.04 20.39
N ILE A 78 10.36 -1.22 19.29
CA ILE A 78 10.16 -0.45 18.05
C ILE A 78 9.70 -1.34 16.90
N SER A 79 8.94 -0.76 15.96
CA SER A 79 8.64 -1.37 14.67
C SER A 79 9.49 -0.73 13.58
N ILE A 80 9.95 -1.56 12.64
CA ILE A 80 10.58 -1.14 11.39
C ILE A 80 9.78 -1.82 10.25
N PRO A 81 9.08 -1.07 9.39
CA PRO A 81 8.95 0.38 9.40
C PRO A 81 8.19 0.92 10.62
N CYS A 82 8.45 2.17 10.98
CA CYS A 82 7.72 2.87 12.04
C CYS A 82 6.45 3.54 11.52
N ASP A 83 6.42 3.94 10.25
CA ASP A 83 5.23 4.47 9.62
C ASP A 83 5.31 4.41 8.10
N TYR A 84 4.15 4.60 7.48
CA TYR A 84 4.07 4.80 6.04
C TYR A 84 2.82 5.58 5.66
N THR A 85 2.94 6.32 4.55
CA THR A 85 1.89 7.13 3.95
C THR A 85 1.73 6.75 2.48
N SER A 86 0.50 6.48 2.06
CA SER A 86 0.15 6.35 0.64
C SER A 86 -0.10 7.73 0.03
N PHE A 87 0.23 7.89 -1.26
CA PHE A 87 0.06 9.15 -2.00
C PHE A 87 -0.73 8.88 -3.28
N ALA A 88 -1.47 9.88 -3.76
CA ALA A 88 -2.14 9.81 -5.06
C ALA A 88 -1.95 11.09 -5.87
N ALA A 89 -1.94 10.98 -7.19
CA ALA A 89 -1.97 12.09 -8.14
C ALA A 89 -2.94 11.81 -9.31
N PRO A 90 -3.64 12.83 -9.86
CA PRO A 90 -4.47 12.66 -11.05
C PRO A 90 -3.62 12.33 -12.27
N LEU A 91 -4.03 11.33 -13.06
CA LEU A 91 -3.27 10.82 -14.19
C LEU A 91 -4.07 10.89 -15.50
N SER A 92 -3.46 11.49 -16.52
CA SER A 92 -3.92 11.40 -17.91
C SER A 92 -3.10 10.35 -18.66
N SER A 93 -3.72 9.25 -19.06
CA SER A 93 -3.14 8.27 -19.97
C SER A 93 -4.22 7.49 -20.70
N SER A 94 -4.52 7.90 -21.94
CA SER A 94 -5.43 7.14 -22.80
C SER A 94 -4.87 5.74 -23.14
N LYS A 95 -3.54 5.56 -23.08
CA LYS A 95 -2.90 4.25 -23.29
C LYS A 95 -3.26 3.30 -22.14
N LEU A 96 -2.96 3.67 -20.89
CA LEU A 96 -3.27 2.83 -19.72
C LEU A 96 -4.77 2.56 -19.61
N TRP A 97 -5.60 3.58 -19.84
CA TRP A 97 -7.04 3.42 -19.82
C TRP A 97 -7.55 2.43 -20.88
N ASN A 98 -7.00 2.47 -22.09
CA ASN A 98 -7.36 1.50 -23.13
C ASN A 98 -6.90 0.07 -22.81
N GLU A 99 -5.76 -0.11 -22.11
CA GLU A 99 -5.36 -1.43 -21.62
C GLU A 99 -6.40 -2.00 -20.65
N VAL A 100 -6.91 -1.19 -19.72
CA VAL A 100 -8.01 -1.60 -18.82
C VAL A 100 -9.31 -1.85 -19.61
N ARG A 101 -9.65 -0.96 -20.56
CA ARG A 101 -10.84 -1.12 -21.41
C ARG A 101 -10.84 -2.42 -22.22
N ASN A 102 -9.67 -2.91 -22.62
CA ASN A 102 -9.56 -4.10 -23.46
C ASN A 102 -10.02 -5.40 -22.76
N PHE A 103 -10.14 -5.40 -21.43
CA PHE A 103 -10.79 -6.48 -20.68
C PHE A 103 -12.30 -6.54 -20.89
N LYS A 104 -12.93 -5.44 -21.34
CA LYS A 104 -14.35 -5.34 -21.73
C LYS A 104 -15.35 -5.66 -20.60
N ASP A 105 -14.96 -5.43 -19.35
CA ASP A 105 -15.86 -5.54 -18.20
C ASP A 105 -15.67 -4.39 -17.20
N LEU A 106 -16.58 -4.32 -16.23
CA LEU A 106 -16.56 -3.32 -15.17
C LEU A 106 -15.52 -3.61 -14.10
N ALA A 107 -15.27 -4.90 -13.80
CA ALA A 107 -14.42 -5.31 -12.70
C ALA A 107 -12.99 -4.77 -12.85
N HIS A 108 -12.49 -4.70 -14.08
CA HIS A 108 -11.16 -4.17 -14.37
C HIS A 108 -11.08 -2.64 -14.17
N PHE A 109 -12.17 -1.89 -14.36
CA PHE A 109 -12.21 -0.48 -13.96
C PHE A 109 -12.37 -0.26 -12.46
N GLU A 110 -12.66 -1.31 -11.70
CA GLU A 110 -12.81 -1.31 -10.25
C GLU A 110 -11.68 -2.08 -9.55
N THR A 111 -10.58 -2.31 -10.27
CA THR A 111 -9.38 -3.01 -9.77
C THR A 111 -8.16 -2.08 -9.86
N PRO A 112 -7.35 -1.97 -8.80
CA PRO A 112 -6.05 -1.29 -8.86
C PRO A 112 -4.99 -2.15 -9.55
N TYR A 113 -4.03 -1.52 -10.24
CA TYR A 113 -2.97 -2.22 -10.98
C TYR A 113 -1.58 -1.71 -10.61
N VAL A 114 -0.65 -2.61 -10.32
CA VAL A 114 0.78 -2.25 -10.28
C VAL A 114 1.27 -2.09 -11.72
N VAL A 115 1.73 -0.88 -12.09
CA VAL A 115 2.13 -0.57 -13.46
C VAL A 115 3.41 0.24 -13.52
N LYS A 116 4.33 -0.17 -14.38
CA LYS A 116 5.46 0.69 -14.78
C LYS A 116 4.94 1.76 -15.74
N VAL A 117 4.65 2.95 -15.21
CA VAL A 117 4.15 4.08 -16.01
C VAL A 117 5.22 4.54 -17.00
N HIS A 118 4.82 4.74 -18.26
CA HIS A 118 5.72 5.22 -19.30
C HIS A 118 5.10 6.34 -20.15
N ASN A 119 3.92 6.10 -20.73
CA ASN A 119 3.21 7.08 -21.54
C ASN A 119 2.01 7.65 -20.77
N ALA A 120 2.28 8.62 -19.90
CA ALA A 120 1.27 9.29 -19.10
C ALA A 120 1.69 10.72 -18.76
N PHE A 121 0.71 11.53 -18.38
CA PHE A 121 0.87 12.87 -17.85
C PHE A 121 0.28 12.92 -16.44
N GLU A 122 1.13 13.11 -15.43
CA GLU A 122 0.71 13.39 -14.06
C GLU A 122 0.25 14.86 -14.00
N MET A 123 -1.02 15.07 -13.70
CA MET A 123 -1.69 16.36 -13.93
C MET A 123 -1.49 17.36 -12.78
N ALA A 124 -1.04 16.89 -11.62
CA ALA A 124 -0.73 17.69 -10.43
C ALA A 124 0.21 16.90 -9.51
N GLU A 125 0.93 17.59 -8.63
CA GLU A 125 1.75 16.94 -7.61
C GLU A 125 0.92 16.00 -6.73
N CYS A 126 1.52 14.86 -6.37
CA CYS A 126 0.87 13.89 -5.53
C CYS A 126 0.62 14.42 -4.11
N LYS A 127 -0.42 13.89 -3.46
CA LYS A 127 -0.85 14.29 -2.11
C LYS A 127 -1.06 13.06 -1.23
N PRO A 128 -0.84 13.17 0.08
CA PRO A 128 -1.01 12.06 1.03
C PRO A 128 -2.47 11.60 1.10
N VAL A 129 -2.68 10.31 1.30
CA VAL A 129 -3.98 9.63 1.29
C VAL A 129 -4.23 8.93 2.62
N PHE A 130 -3.56 7.82 2.90
CA PHE A 130 -3.71 7.06 4.14
C PHE A 130 -2.39 6.97 4.89
N TYR A 131 -2.44 7.12 6.22
CA TYR A 131 -1.30 7.03 7.12
C TYR A 131 -1.50 5.89 8.12
N PHE A 132 -0.43 5.17 8.39
CA PHE A 132 -0.34 4.14 9.42
C PHE A 132 0.99 4.26 10.17
N SER A 133 0.96 3.99 11.47
CA SER A 133 2.11 4.05 12.37
C SER A 133 2.19 2.80 13.22
N HIS A 134 3.41 2.34 13.48
CA HIS A 134 3.72 1.12 14.22
C HIS A 134 4.79 1.41 15.29
N PRO A 135 4.62 0.95 16.55
CA PRO A 135 3.43 0.27 17.06
C PRO A 135 2.20 1.19 17.12
N ALA A 136 1.02 0.63 16.88
CA ALA A 136 -0.26 1.29 17.08
C ALA A 136 -0.48 1.63 18.56
N ALA A 137 -1.02 2.82 18.83
CA ALA A 137 -1.31 3.26 20.21
C ALA A 137 -2.42 2.44 20.88
N GLU A 138 -3.35 1.92 20.09
CA GLU A 138 -4.47 1.11 20.55
C GLU A 138 -4.19 -0.38 20.39
N ALA A 139 -4.72 -1.21 21.30
CA ALA A 139 -4.53 -2.66 21.23
C ALA A 139 -5.29 -3.34 20.07
N LYS A 140 -6.30 -2.66 19.51
CA LYS A 140 -7.13 -3.11 18.39
C LYS A 140 -7.46 -1.90 17.51
N PRO A 141 -6.50 -1.38 16.75
CA PRO A 141 -6.71 -0.18 15.95
C PRO A 141 -7.75 -0.45 14.87
N ASP A 142 -8.59 0.55 14.60
CA ASP A 142 -9.41 0.56 13.40
C ASP A 142 -8.52 0.98 12.22
N ASN A 143 -8.38 0.12 11.21
CA ASN A 143 -7.61 0.39 9.99
C ASN A 143 -8.48 0.88 8.82
N ALA A 144 -9.78 1.11 9.04
CA ALA A 144 -10.62 1.78 8.07
C ALA A 144 -10.21 3.25 7.95
N ARG A 145 -10.23 3.78 6.71
CA ARG A 145 -9.85 5.17 6.44
C ARG A 145 -10.79 5.78 5.41
N TYR A 146 -10.95 7.09 5.51
CA TYR A 146 -11.59 7.93 4.50
C TYR A 146 -10.77 9.21 4.36
N THR A 147 -10.56 9.65 3.14
CA THR A 147 -10.00 10.97 2.87
C THR A 147 -10.58 11.57 1.61
N LYS A 148 -10.57 12.90 1.58
CA LYS A 148 -10.93 13.71 0.42
C LYS A 148 -9.71 14.53 0.03
N VAL A 149 -9.30 14.41 -1.22
CA VAL A 149 -8.10 15.06 -1.74
C VAL A 149 -8.49 15.96 -2.91
N SER A 150 -8.05 17.22 -2.86
CA SER A 150 -8.26 18.21 -3.92
C SER A 150 -6.92 18.56 -4.56
N PHE A 151 -6.83 18.53 -5.88
CA PHE A 151 -5.65 18.85 -6.67
C PHE A 151 -5.92 20.07 -7.54
N GLU A 152 -5.00 21.04 -7.53
CA GLU A 152 -5.01 22.13 -8.49
C GLU A 152 -4.30 21.67 -9.76
N VAL A 153 -4.98 21.69 -10.90
CA VAL A 153 -4.46 21.21 -12.18
C VAL A 153 -4.07 22.40 -13.05
N PRO A 154 -2.77 22.74 -13.16
CA PRO A 154 -2.34 23.92 -13.91
C PRO A 154 -2.57 23.77 -15.42
N LEU A 155 -2.37 22.55 -15.95
CA LEU A 155 -2.58 22.23 -17.37
C LEU A 155 -3.69 21.18 -17.49
N GLY A 156 -4.79 21.57 -18.11
CA GLY A 156 -5.96 20.75 -18.32
C GLY A 156 -5.69 19.58 -19.26
N ALA A 157 -6.36 18.47 -18.98
CA ALA A 157 -6.31 17.25 -19.77
C ALA A 157 -7.53 16.37 -19.45
N THR A 158 -7.68 15.27 -20.19
CA THR A 158 -8.63 14.23 -19.81
C THR A 158 -8.03 13.38 -18.68
N ILE A 159 -8.62 13.39 -17.49
CA ILE A 159 -8.25 12.47 -16.42
C ILE A 159 -8.75 11.06 -16.74
N HIS A 160 -7.87 10.08 -16.58
CA HIS A 160 -8.16 8.67 -16.87
C HIS A 160 -8.10 7.78 -15.61
N GLY A 161 -7.59 8.31 -14.50
CA GLY A 161 -7.40 7.58 -13.26
C GLY A 161 -6.50 8.37 -12.31
N PHE A 162 -6.04 7.69 -11.27
CA PHE A 162 -5.06 8.20 -10.31
C PHE A 162 -3.84 7.28 -10.29
N ILE A 163 -2.67 7.86 -10.09
CA ILE A 163 -1.44 7.11 -9.84
C ILE A 163 -1.10 7.19 -8.36
N GLY A 164 -0.62 6.09 -7.80
CA GLY A 164 -0.41 5.88 -6.39
C GLY A 164 1.04 5.54 -6.09
N TYR A 165 1.55 6.13 -5.02
CA TYR A 165 2.90 5.95 -4.50
C TYR A 165 2.85 5.71 -2.99
N PHE A 166 4.01 5.47 -2.37
CA PHE A 166 4.14 5.48 -0.92
C PHE A 166 5.46 6.09 -0.47
N HIS A 167 5.46 6.59 0.76
CA HIS A 167 6.64 6.91 1.55
C HIS A 167 6.58 6.10 2.86
N SER A 168 7.70 5.55 3.29
CA SER A 168 7.81 4.78 4.53
C SER A 168 9.04 5.20 5.31
N THR A 169 8.83 5.65 6.54
CA THR A 169 9.94 5.88 7.47
C THR A 169 10.27 4.54 8.12
N LEU A 170 11.51 4.07 7.90
CA LEU A 170 11.97 2.82 8.48
C LEU A 170 12.28 3.02 9.96
N TYR A 171 13.15 3.98 10.26
CA TYR A 171 13.52 4.38 11.62
C TYR A 171 14.28 5.71 11.57
N ALA A 172 13.91 6.65 12.45
CA ALA A 172 14.50 7.99 12.50
C ALA A 172 14.47 8.70 11.12
N ASP A 173 15.63 9.04 10.56
CA ASP A 173 15.77 9.71 9.26
C ASP A 173 15.90 8.74 8.06
N ILE A 174 15.91 7.43 8.32
CA ILE A 174 16.01 6.40 7.28
C ILE A 174 14.62 6.12 6.71
N CYS A 175 14.46 6.32 5.40
CA CYS A 175 13.20 6.08 4.70
C CYS A 175 13.40 5.33 3.38
N ILE A 176 12.30 4.75 2.89
CA ILE A 176 12.16 4.27 1.52
C ILE A 176 10.91 4.90 0.91
N SER A 177 10.99 5.27 -0.37
CA SER A 177 9.89 5.98 -1.02
C SER A 177 9.83 5.70 -2.52
N THR A 178 8.62 5.55 -3.02
CA THR A 178 8.28 5.60 -4.44
C THR A 178 7.62 6.93 -4.83
N GLU A 179 7.35 7.80 -3.85
CA GLU A 179 6.81 9.13 -4.07
C GLU A 179 7.85 10.00 -4.82
N PRO A 180 7.48 10.71 -5.90
CA PRO A 180 8.44 11.39 -6.78
C PRO A 180 9.40 12.38 -6.09
N SER A 181 8.94 13.16 -5.11
CA SER A 181 9.75 14.19 -4.44
C SER A 181 10.76 13.61 -3.45
N THR A 182 10.50 12.42 -2.91
CA THR A 182 11.33 11.72 -1.93
C THR A 182 11.89 10.39 -2.45
N LEU A 183 11.83 10.15 -3.76
CA LEU A 183 12.13 8.88 -4.41
C LEU A 183 13.48 8.30 -3.98
N SER A 184 13.47 7.05 -3.51
CA SER A 184 14.70 6.32 -3.20
C SER A 184 15.40 5.89 -4.50
N VAL A 185 16.48 6.59 -4.85
CA VAL A 185 17.26 6.32 -6.06
C VAL A 185 17.86 4.92 -6.02
N GLY A 186 17.65 4.15 -7.10
CA GLY A 186 18.16 2.78 -7.23
C GLY A 186 17.23 1.70 -6.67
N MET A 187 16.08 2.08 -6.09
CA MET A 187 15.06 1.14 -5.63
C MET A 187 14.09 0.81 -6.78
N PHE A 188 14.01 -0.46 -7.17
CA PHE A 188 13.17 -0.94 -8.28
C PHE A 188 12.19 -2.06 -7.86
N SER A 189 11.99 -2.24 -6.54
CA SER A 189 11.12 -3.28 -6.00
C SER A 189 9.64 -3.00 -6.22
N TRP A 190 9.24 -1.74 -6.35
CA TRP A 190 7.84 -1.33 -6.51
C TRP A 190 7.66 -0.43 -7.73
N PHE A 191 6.75 -0.83 -8.62
CA PHE A 191 6.17 0.11 -9.58
C PHE A 191 4.95 0.80 -8.97
N PRO A 192 4.57 2.00 -9.44
CA PRO A 192 3.38 2.72 -8.95
C PRO A 192 2.07 1.93 -9.09
N LEU A 193 1.08 2.29 -8.27
CA LEU A 193 -0.28 1.74 -8.32
C LEU A 193 -1.21 2.61 -9.17
N TYR A 194 -1.87 2.08 -10.18
CA TYR A 194 -2.86 2.80 -11.00
C TYR A 194 -4.29 2.45 -10.58
N LEU A 195 -5.09 3.49 -10.31
CA LEU A 195 -6.50 3.44 -9.94
C LEU A 195 -7.34 4.01 -11.10
N PRO A 196 -7.91 3.17 -11.97
CA PRO A 196 -8.58 3.64 -13.17
C PRO A 196 -9.93 4.34 -12.87
N LEU A 197 -10.33 5.26 -13.76
CA LEU A 197 -11.70 5.75 -13.81
C LEU A 197 -12.48 5.01 -14.91
N ARG A 198 -13.69 4.55 -14.59
CA ARG A 198 -14.60 3.93 -15.57
C ARG A 198 -14.88 4.84 -16.77
N HIS A 199 -15.10 6.12 -16.50
CA HIS A 199 -15.37 7.13 -17.51
C HIS A 199 -14.32 8.24 -17.36
N PRO A 200 -13.46 8.44 -18.39
CA PRO A 200 -12.56 9.57 -18.41
C PRO A 200 -13.34 10.89 -18.32
N ALA A 201 -12.78 11.88 -17.65
CA ALA A 201 -13.42 13.19 -17.47
C ALA A 201 -12.50 14.30 -17.98
N LEU A 202 -13.06 15.32 -18.62
CA LEU A 202 -12.29 16.48 -19.05
C LEU A 202 -12.03 17.41 -17.85
N VAL A 203 -10.77 17.78 -17.63
CA VAL A 203 -10.35 18.76 -16.63
C VAL A 203 -9.85 20.01 -17.37
N PRO A 204 -10.52 21.17 -17.25
CA PRO A 204 -10.05 22.42 -17.83
C PRO A 204 -8.73 22.92 -17.22
N ASP A 205 -8.04 23.80 -17.93
CA ASP A 205 -6.85 24.50 -17.42
C ASP A 205 -7.19 25.28 -16.14
N GLY A 206 -6.35 25.14 -15.11
CA GLY A 206 -6.52 25.82 -13.82
C GLY A 206 -7.71 25.33 -12.99
N ALA A 207 -8.38 24.24 -13.39
CA ALA A 207 -9.46 23.66 -12.61
C ALA A 207 -8.94 22.78 -11.46
N SER A 208 -9.84 22.44 -10.53
CA SER A 208 -9.55 21.52 -9.44
C SER A 208 -10.16 20.13 -9.67
N VAL A 209 -9.37 19.10 -9.36
CA VAL A 209 -9.80 17.71 -9.30
C VAL A 209 -10.04 17.35 -7.84
N GLU A 210 -11.25 16.92 -7.49
CA GLU A 210 -11.57 16.41 -6.17
C GLU A 210 -11.86 14.91 -6.26
N VAL A 211 -11.20 14.13 -5.41
CA VAL A 211 -11.37 12.69 -5.31
C VAL A 211 -11.53 12.28 -3.86
N HIS A 212 -12.33 11.24 -3.66
CA HIS A 212 -12.56 10.61 -2.37
C HIS A 212 -11.98 9.20 -2.43
N PHE A 213 -11.23 8.81 -1.39
CA PHE A 213 -10.69 7.48 -1.22
C PHE A 213 -11.19 6.89 0.09
N TRP A 214 -11.57 5.62 0.05
CA TRP A 214 -11.90 4.83 1.23
C TRP A 214 -11.03 3.58 1.28
N ARG A 215 -10.62 3.23 2.49
CA ARG A 215 -10.10 1.91 2.83
C ARG A 215 -11.09 1.28 3.79
N HIS A 216 -11.71 0.19 3.35
CA HIS A 216 -12.67 -0.55 4.15
C HIS A 216 -12.05 -1.83 4.68
N VAL A 217 -12.44 -2.19 5.89
CA VAL A 217 -11.97 -3.38 6.59
C VAL A 217 -13.18 -4.20 7.02
N SER A 218 -13.08 -5.51 6.88
CA SER A 218 -14.01 -6.49 7.43
C SER A 218 -13.23 -7.62 8.09
N SER A 219 -13.91 -8.61 8.65
CA SER A 219 -13.25 -9.75 9.30
C SER A 219 -12.48 -10.68 8.35
N HIS A 220 -12.74 -10.62 7.03
CA HIS A 220 -12.15 -11.56 6.06
C HIS A 220 -11.44 -10.88 4.90
N ARG A 221 -11.63 -9.56 4.72
CA ARG A 221 -11.10 -8.83 3.57
C ARG A 221 -10.96 -7.35 3.85
N VAL A 222 -10.03 -6.74 3.12
CA VAL A 222 -9.81 -5.29 3.01
C VAL A 222 -10.01 -4.90 1.54
N TRP A 223 -10.56 -3.72 1.28
CA TRP A 223 -10.70 -3.20 -0.08
C TRP A 223 -10.66 -1.68 -0.11
N TYR A 224 -10.45 -1.13 -1.31
CA TYR A 224 -10.49 0.30 -1.56
C TYR A 224 -11.70 0.67 -2.40
N GLU A 225 -12.23 1.86 -2.14
CA GLU A 225 -13.19 2.53 -3.00
C GLU A 225 -12.66 3.91 -3.37
N TRP A 226 -13.01 4.39 -4.56
CA TRP A 226 -12.65 5.75 -4.98
C TRP A 226 -13.72 6.39 -5.86
N ALA A 227 -13.86 7.71 -5.75
CA ALA A 227 -14.82 8.48 -6.53
C ALA A 227 -14.28 9.88 -6.86
N LEU A 228 -14.30 10.25 -8.14
CA LEU A 228 -14.10 11.61 -8.60
C LEU A 228 -15.38 12.41 -8.32
N THR A 229 -15.29 13.58 -7.71
CA THR A 229 -16.44 14.47 -7.44
C THR A 229 -16.36 15.81 -8.18
N SER A 230 -15.15 16.27 -8.51
CA SER A 230 -14.89 17.46 -9.34
C SER A 230 -13.80 17.15 -10.38
N PRO A 231 -13.92 17.63 -11.63
CA PRO A 231 -14.96 18.52 -12.17
C PRO A 231 -16.25 17.80 -12.59
N GLN A 232 -16.22 16.46 -12.68
CA GLN A 232 -17.37 15.64 -13.01
C GLN A 232 -17.46 14.48 -12.04
N THR A 233 -18.65 14.23 -11.50
CA THR A 233 -18.86 13.13 -10.56
C THR A 233 -18.82 11.78 -11.27
N SER A 234 -17.96 10.87 -10.81
CA SER A 234 -17.97 9.46 -11.20
C SER A 234 -18.87 8.65 -10.26
N PRO A 235 -19.28 7.43 -10.66
CA PRO A 235 -19.71 6.43 -9.69
C PRO A 235 -18.61 6.17 -8.65
N VAL A 236 -19.00 5.64 -7.50
CA VAL A 236 -18.05 4.99 -6.58
C VAL A 236 -17.55 3.72 -7.25
N HIS A 237 -16.23 3.59 -7.33
CA HIS A 237 -15.58 2.40 -7.87
C HIS A 237 -15.38 1.36 -6.77
N ASN A 238 -15.59 0.09 -7.12
CA ASN A 238 -15.43 -1.08 -6.28
C ASN A 238 -16.30 -1.10 -4.99
N PRO A 239 -17.59 -0.70 -5.05
CA PRO A 239 -18.44 -0.66 -3.86
C PRO A 239 -18.53 -2.04 -3.20
N ASN A 240 -18.30 -2.08 -1.89
CA ASN A 240 -18.25 -3.30 -1.06
C ASN A 240 -17.21 -4.34 -1.53
N GLY A 241 -16.14 -3.90 -2.21
CA GLY A 241 -15.09 -4.81 -2.70
C GLY A 241 -15.60 -5.83 -3.71
N ARG A 242 -16.64 -5.46 -4.48
CA ARG A 242 -17.33 -6.39 -5.40
C ARG A 242 -16.46 -6.88 -6.54
N SER A 243 -15.43 -6.12 -6.91
CA SER A 243 -14.55 -6.42 -8.03
C SER A 243 -13.15 -6.76 -7.56
N TYR A 244 -12.66 -6.06 -6.53
CA TYR A 244 -11.35 -6.29 -5.95
C TYR A 244 -11.38 -6.22 -4.43
N HIS A 245 -10.71 -7.16 -3.79
CA HIS A 245 -10.44 -7.15 -2.36
C HIS A 245 -9.16 -7.95 -2.08
N ILE A 246 -8.56 -7.68 -0.94
CA ILE A 246 -7.36 -8.35 -0.44
C ILE A 246 -7.82 -9.21 0.74
N GLY A 247 -7.53 -10.52 0.69
CA GLY A 247 -7.91 -11.47 1.74
C GLY A 247 -7.04 -11.31 2.97
N LEU A 248 -7.66 -11.36 4.15
CA LEU A 248 -6.97 -11.46 5.44
C LEU A 248 -6.57 -12.91 5.72
#